data_AF-A0A194YIC4-F1
#
_entry.id   AF-A0A194YIC4-F1
#
_cell.length_a   1.000
_cell.length_b   1.000
_cell.length_c   1.000
_cell.angle_alpha   90.00
_cell.angle_beta   90.00
_cell.angle_gamma   90.00
#
_symmetry.space_group_name_H-M   'P 1'
#
loop_
_entity.id
_entity.type
_entity.pdbx_description
1 polymer ?
#
loop_
_entity_poly.entity_id
_entity_poly.type
_entity_poly.pdbx_seq_one_letter_code
_entity_poly.pdbx_strand_id
1 'polypeptide(L)'
;MAGKAAADTGTNEVEESSSSSSSLADVYKGELTPLQRHVAFFDRNKDGIIYPSETYQGFRAIGCGVALSAAAAVFVNGGLGPKTVPENEKSAPFKLPIYVKNIHKGKHGSDSGVYDSNGRFVPEKFEEIFKKYAHTRPDALTGKELQEMLQANREPKDLKGW
;
A
#
# COMPACT_ATOMS: atom_id res chain seq x y z
N MET A 1 12.37 -54.31 46.27
CA MET A 1 11.49 -54.41 45.08
C MET A 1 10.31 -53.46 45.28
N ALA A 2 10.02 -52.69 44.23
CA ALA A 2 8.81 -51.90 43.95
C ALA A 2 8.44 -50.76 44.91
N GLY A 3 8.68 -49.53 44.45
CA GLY A 3 8.08 -48.31 44.97
C GLY A 3 6.60 -48.14 44.59
N LYS A 4 5.92 -47.20 45.24
CA LYS A 4 4.59 -46.73 44.85
C LYS A 4 4.57 -45.21 44.86
N ALA A 5 4.16 -44.66 43.72
CA ALA A 5 4.20 -43.27 43.35
C ALA A 5 3.10 -42.42 44.00
N ALA A 6 3.37 -41.12 44.03
CA ALA A 6 2.48 -40.02 44.37
C ALA A 6 1.40 -39.79 43.30
N ALA A 7 0.30 -39.15 43.69
CA ALA A 7 -0.57 -38.41 42.77
C ALA A 7 -0.87 -37.06 43.41
N ASP A 8 -0.17 -36.04 42.88
CA ASP A 8 -0.37 -34.63 43.15
C ASP A 8 -1.37 -34.05 42.15
N THR A 9 -2.10 -33.07 42.67
CA THR A 9 -3.14 -32.22 42.12
C THR A 9 -2.79 -31.64 40.75
N GLY A 10 -3.71 -31.76 39.79
CA GLY A 10 -3.57 -31.15 38.47
C GLY A 10 -4.86 -30.44 38.06
N THR A 11 -5.06 -29.22 38.56
CA THR A 11 -5.89 -28.21 37.89
C THR A 11 -5.04 -27.55 36.82
N ASN A 12 -5.30 -27.84 35.55
CA ASN A 12 -4.72 -27.07 34.43
C ASN A 12 -5.87 -26.60 33.52
N GLU A 13 -6.16 -25.32 33.73
CA GLU A 13 -6.44 -24.27 32.74
C GLU A 13 -6.75 -24.74 31.32
N VAL A 14 -7.99 -24.42 30.91
CA VAL A 14 -8.40 -24.45 29.51
C VAL A 14 -7.68 -23.30 28.82
N GLU A 15 -6.61 -23.60 28.09
CA GLU A 15 -6.03 -22.69 27.10
C GLU A 15 -7.05 -22.48 25.98
N GLU A 16 -7.80 -21.38 26.07
CA GLU A 16 -8.49 -20.79 24.93
C GLU A 16 -7.43 -20.43 23.87
N SER A 17 -7.30 -21.30 22.88
CA SER A 17 -6.54 -21.02 21.67
C SER A 17 -7.24 -19.91 20.89
N SER A 18 -6.91 -18.67 21.26
CA SER A 18 -7.19 -17.48 20.46
C SER A 18 -6.42 -17.61 19.14
N SER A 19 -7.09 -18.19 18.15
CA SER A 19 -6.76 -18.04 16.74
C SER A 19 -6.85 -16.55 16.40
N SER A 20 -5.77 -15.84 16.69
CA SER A 20 -5.61 -14.42 16.42
C SER A 20 -5.57 -14.25 14.91
N SER A 21 -6.71 -13.91 14.32
CA SER A 21 -6.69 -13.24 13.02
C SER A 21 -5.92 -11.94 13.25
N SER A 22 -4.63 -11.92 12.87
CA SER A 22 -3.79 -10.73 13.00
C SER A 22 -4.56 -9.56 12.38
N SER A 23 -5.01 -8.59 13.20
CA SER A 23 -5.82 -7.49 12.71
C SER A 23 -5.04 -6.79 11.61
N LEU A 24 -5.66 -6.43 10.47
CA LEU A 24 -4.92 -5.79 9.37
C LEU A 24 -4.25 -4.47 9.81
N ALA A 25 -4.80 -3.85 10.86
CA ALA A 25 -4.22 -2.74 11.60
C ALA A 25 -2.83 -3.04 12.22
N ASP A 26 -2.43 -4.31 12.34
CA ASP A 26 -1.09 -4.73 12.78
C ASP A 26 0.00 -4.15 11.88
N VAL A 27 -0.32 -3.76 10.63
CA VAL A 27 0.60 -3.02 9.76
C VAL A 27 1.16 -1.78 10.45
N TYR A 28 0.38 -1.12 11.31
CA TYR A 28 0.80 0.09 12.04
C TYR A 28 1.52 -0.18 13.36
N LYS A 29 1.59 -1.43 13.81
CA LYS A 29 2.35 -1.82 15.01
C LYS A 29 3.84 -1.99 14.71
N GLY A 30 4.21 -2.17 13.45
CA GLY A 30 5.59 -2.28 12.99
C GLY A 30 6.12 -1.01 12.34
N GLU A 31 7.41 -1.03 11.98
CA GLU A 31 7.99 0.02 11.15
C GLU A 31 7.46 -0.08 9.71
N LEU A 32 6.79 0.98 9.25
CA LEU A 32 6.31 1.08 7.88
C LEU A 32 7.46 1.36 6.92
N THR A 33 7.45 0.70 5.76
CA THR A 33 8.30 1.12 4.64
C THR A 33 7.90 2.54 4.18
N PRO A 34 8.80 3.29 3.52
CA PRO A 34 8.48 4.58 2.95
C PRO A 34 7.21 4.58 2.07
N LEU A 35 7.03 3.56 1.23
CA LEU A 35 5.81 3.42 0.40
C LEU A 35 4.56 3.16 1.25
N GLN A 36 4.64 2.29 2.26
CA GLN A 36 3.52 2.05 3.17
C GLN A 36 3.14 3.32 3.95
N ARG A 37 4.13 4.08 4.41
CA ARG A 37 3.91 5.37 5.08
C ARG A 37 3.26 6.39 4.15
N HIS A 38 3.65 6.42 2.87
CA HIS A 38 3.02 7.27 1.87
C HIS A 38 1.53 6.94 1.71
N VAL A 39 1.17 5.67 1.51
CA VAL A 39 -0.24 5.30 1.31
C VAL A 39 -1.06 5.32 2.60
N ALA A 40 -0.43 5.19 3.77
CA ALA A 40 -1.08 5.32 5.07
C ALA A 40 -1.75 6.70 5.28
N PHE A 41 -1.39 7.72 4.49
CA PHE A 41 -2.12 8.99 4.47
C PHE A 41 -3.59 8.81 4.08
N PHE A 42 -3.85 7.92 3.13
CA PHE A 42 -5.17 7.67 2.56
C PHE A 42 -6.03 6.77 3.46
N ASP A 43 -5.43 5.90 4.26
CA ASP A 43 -6.13 5.13 5.29
C ASP A 43 -6.56 6.08 6.43
N ARG A 44 -7.85 6.41 6.45
CA ARG A 44 -8.42 7.45 7.31
C ARG A 44 -8.80 6.92 8.67
N ASN A 45 -9.23 5.67 8.76
CA ASN A 45 -9.65 5.03 10.00
C ASN A 45 -8.54 4.20 10.66
N LYS A 46 -7.38 4.03 10.00
CA LYS A 46 -6.20 3.30 10.46
C LYS A 46 -6.43 1.80 10.66
N ASP A 47 -7.30 1.19 9.83
CA ASP A 47 -7.56 -0.25 9.88
C ASP A 47 -6.63 -1.10 8.98
N GLY A 48 -5.77 -0.45 8.18
CA GLY A 48 -4.83 -1.09 7.26
C GLY A 48 -5.40 -1.36 5.87
N ILE A 49 -6.64 -0.93 5.60
CA ILE A 49 -7.36 -1.08 4.34
C ILE A 49 -7.80 0.30 3.87
N ILE A 50 -7.66 0.58 2.57
CA ILE A 50 -8.13 1.83 1.97
C ILE A 50 -9.24 1.50 1.00
N TYR A 51 -10.44 2.01 1.29
CA TYR A 51 -11.59 1.93 0.38
C TYR A 51 -11.71 3.15 -0.54
N PRO A 52 -12.48 3.07 -1.65
CA PRO A 52 -12.65 4.19 -2.57
C PRO A 52 -13.10 5.50 -1.89
N SER A 53 -13.92 5.41 -0.83
CA SER A 53 -14.34 6.58 -0.04
C SER A 53 -13.18 7.28 0.65
N GLU A 54 -12.20 6.53 1.14
CA GLU A 54 -11.03 7.06 1.81
C GLU A 54 -10.01 7.62 0.82
N THR A 55 -9.84 6.94 -0.32
CA THR A 55 -9.09 7.50 -1.45
C THR A 55 -9.68 8.84 -1.88
N TYR A 56 -11.00 8.92 -2.06
CA TYR A 56 -11.69 10.18 -2.36
C TYR A 56 -11.37 11.26 -1.32
N GLN A 57 -11.52 10.94 -0.02
CA GLN A 57 -11.22 11.88 1.07
C GLN A 57 -9.75 12.33 1.06
N GLY A 58 -8.81 11.42 0.80
CA GLY A 58 -7.39 11.75 0.67
C GLY A 58 -7.11 12.70 -0.49
N PHE A 59 -7.71 12.46 -1.67
CA PHE A 59 -7.59 13.39 -2.80
C PHE A 59 -8.21 14.76 -2.49
N ARG A 60 -9.34 14.80 -1.77
CA ARG A 60 -9.94 16.07 -1.31
C ARG A 60 -9.01 16.80 -0.34
N ALA A 61 -8.33 16.07 0.56
CA ALA A 61 -7.42 16.63 1.54
C ALA A 61 -6.15 17.25 0.92
N ILE A 62 -5.65 16.73 -0.20
CA ILE A 62 -4.54 17.32 -0.96
C ILE A 62 -4.98 18.41 -1.95
N GLY A 63 -6.24 18.83 -1.91
CA GLY A 63 -6.76 19.97 -2.68
C GLY A 63 -7.39 19.63 -4.03
N CYS A 64 -7.59 18.36 -4.38
CA CYS A 64 -8.26 18.02 -5.63
C CYS A 64 -9.76 18.37 -5.58
N GLY A 65 -10.32 18.78 -6.72
CA GLY A 65 -11.76 19.05 -6.89
C GLY A 65 -12.62 17.79 -6.78
N VAL A 66 -13.94 17.95 -6.54
CA VAL A 66 -14.87 16.84 -6.32
C VAL A 66 -14.84 15.81 -7.45
N ALA A 67 -14.91 16.26 -8.70
CA ALA A 67 -14.90 15.38 -9.87
C ALA A 67 -13.57 14.60 -10.00
N LEU A 68 -12.45 15.28 -9.83
CA LEU A 68 -11.11 14.66 -9.90
C LEU A 68 -10.91 13.64 -8.78
N SER A 69 -11.35 13.96 -7.55
CA SER A 69 -11.28 13.03 -6.42
C SER A 69 -12.14 11.78 -6.65
N ALA A 70 -13.34 11.93 -7.22
CA ALA A 70 -14.21 10.79 -7.53
C ALA A 70 -13.61 9.90 -8.61
N ALA A 71 -13.09 10.49 -9.69
CA ALA A 71 -12.40 9.74 -10.73
C ALA A 71 -11.17 9.01 -10.16
N ALA A 72 -10.33 9.70 -9.41
CA ALA A 72 -9.12 9.12 -8.81
C ALA A 72 -9.44 7.95 -7.88
N ALA A 73 -10.50 8.04 -7.06
CA ALA A 73 -10.93 6.93 -6.21
C ALA A 73 -11.27 5.67 -7.01
N VAL A 74 -11.95 5.79 -8.15
CA VAL A 74 -12.28 4.65 -9.01
C VAL A 74 -11.02 4.07 -9.64
N PHE A 75 -10.15 4.91 -10.22
CA PHE A 75 -8.95 4.44 -10.93
C PHE A 75 -7.93 3.81 -9.98
N VAL A 76 -7.65 4.44 -8.84
CA VAL A 76 -6.64 3.97 -7.88
C VAL A 76 -7.08 2.67 -7.22
N ASN A 77 -8.31 2.59 -6.70
CA ASN A 77 -8.81 1.36 -6.08
C ASN A 77 -9.06 0.26 -7.12
N GLY A 78 -9.52 0.60 -8.33
CA GLY A 78 -9.69 -0.37 -9.42
C GLY A 78 -8.37 -0.99 -9.88
N GLY A 79 -7.30 -0.20 -9.97
CA GLY A 79 -5.98 -0.67 -10.41
C GLY A 79 -5.17 -1.39 -9.32
N LEU A 80 -5.19 -0.86 -8.09
CA LEU A 80 -4.37 -1.39 -6.99
C LEU A 80 -5.09 -2.44 -6.15
N GLY A 81 -6.41 -2.34 -6.02
CA GLY A 81 -7.19 -3.21 -5.14
C GLY A 81 -6.93 -4.69 -5.40
N PRO A 82 -7.17 -5.20 -6.63
CA PRO A 82 -6.92 -6.60 -6.96
C PRO A 82 -5.48 -7.08 -6.72
N LYS A 83 -4.48 -6.20 -6.83
CA LYS A 83 -3.05 -6.55 -6.67
C LYS A 83 -2.64 -6.68 -5.20
N THR A 84 -3.36 -6.04 -4.29
CA THR A 84 -2.98 -5.96 -2.87
C THR A 84 -3.75 -6.94 -1.96
N VAL A 85 -4.75 -7.64 -2.50
CA VAL A 85 -5.50 -8.67 -1.76
C VAL A 85 -4.53 -9.74 -1.22
N PRO A 86 -4.57 -10.06 0.08
CA PRO A 86 -3.80 -11.16 0.66
C PRO A 86 -4.17 -12.50 0.01
N GLU A 87 -3.19 -13.39 -0.16
CA GLU A 87 -3.39 -14.68 -0.85
C GLU A 87 -4.44 -15.59 -0.17
N ASN A 88 -4.65 -15.41 1.13
CA ASN A 88 -5.61 -16.18 1.93
C ASN A 88 -6.98 -15.49 2.08
N GLU A 89 -7.17 -14.30 1.49
CA GLU A 89 -8.41 -13.54 1.57
C GLU A 89 -9.15 -13.54 0.24
N LYS A 90 -10.47 -13.75 0.29
CA LYS A 90 -11.33 -13.51 -0.86
C LYS A 90 -11.68 -12.04 -0.87
N SER A 91 -11.23 -11.31 -1.90
CA SER A 91 -11.63 -9.93 -2.10
C SER A 91 -13.16 -9.83 -2.13
N ALA A 92 -13.73 -9.01 -1.25
CA ALA A 92 -15.16 -8.74 -1.29
C ALA A 92 -15.48 -8.07 -2.64
N PRO A 93 -16.32 -8.70 -3.49
CA PRO A 93 -16.58 -8.18 -4.82
C PRO A 93 -17.10 -6.74 -4.74
N PHE A 94 -16.66 -5.89 -5.67
CA PHE A 94 -17.03 -4.47 -5.78
C PHE A 94 -16.53 -3.52 -4.69
N LYS A 95 -15.90 -4.00 -3.60
CA LYS A 95 -15.36 -3.09 -2.58
C LYS A 95 -13.99 -2.49 -2.93
N LEU A 96 -13.24 -3.15 -3.83
CA LEU A 96 -11.92 -2.72 -4.31
C LEU A 96 -10.97 -2.25 -3.18
N PRO A 97 -10.79 -3.06 -2.11
CA PRO A 97 -9.93 -2.70 -0.99
C PRO A 97 -8.46 -2.63 -1.43
N ILE A 98 -7.73 -1.61 -0.98
CA ILE A 98 -6.27 -1.58 -1.08
C ILE A 98 -5.70 -1.93 0.29
N TYR A 99 -4.89 -2.98 0.38
CA TYR A 99 -4.26 -3.39 1.63
C TYR A 99 -2.90 -2.72 1.76
N VAL A 100 -2.75 -1.86 2.78
CA VAL A 100 -1.52 -1.09 3.03
C VAL A 100 -0.31 -2.02 3.16
N LYS A 101 -0.45 -3.14 3.87
CA LYS A 101 0.60 -4.14 4.05
C LYS A 101 1.20 -4.64 2.72
N ASN A 102 0.35 -4.82 1.71
CA ASN A 102 0.70 -5.42 0.42
C ASN A 102 0.91 -4.38 -0.70
N ILE A 103 0.96 -3.09 -0.38
CA ILE A 103 1.00 -2.02 -1.39
C ILE A 103 2.18 -2.13 -2.38
N HIS A 104 3.29 -2.72 -1.96
CA HIS A 104 4.45 -2.98 -2.82
C HIS A 104 4.10 -3.87 -4.03
N LYS A 105 3.11 -4.77 -3.90
CA LYS A 105 2.55 -5.57 -5.01
C LYS A 105 1.79 -4.73 -6.04
N GLY A 106 1.39 -3.51 -5.67
CA GLY A 106 0.72 -2.55 -6.54
C GLY A 106 1.64 -1.84 -7.52
N LYS A 107 2.97 -1.89 -7.29
CA LYS A 107 3.97 -1.33 -8.21
C LYS A 107 3.90 -1.99 -9.58
N HIS A 108 4.33 -1.26 -10.61
CA HIS A 108 4.30 -1.69 -12.00
C HIS A 108 5.51 -1.13 -12.75
N GLY A 109 5.83 -1.69 -13.92
CA GLY A 109 7.06 -1.39 -14.64
C GLY A 109 7.20 0.08 -15.04
N SER A 110 6.09 0.72 -15.39
CA SER A 110 6.06 2.12 -15.83
C SER A 110 6.23 3.17 -14.71
N ASP A 111 6.62 2.76 -13.50
CA ASP A 111 6.82 3.68 -12.38
C ASP A 111 8.18 4.41 -12.44
N SER A 112 8.44 5.31 -11.48
CA SER A 112 9.68 6.11 -11.45
C SER A 112 10.89 5.40 -10.85
N GLY A 113 10.70 4.23 -10.24
CA GLY A 113 11.73 3.53 -9.46
C GLY A 113 12.08 4.20 -8.13
N VAL A 114 11.39 5.28 -7.74
CA VAL A 114 11.63 6.00 -6.46
C VAL A 114 11.37 5.11 -5.25
N TYR A 115 10.47 4.15 -5.40
CA TYR A 115 10.33 3.04 -4.46
C TYR A 115 10.86 1.77 -5.11
N ASP A 116 11.64 0.96 -4.40
CA ASP A 116 12.06 -0.37 -4.88
C ASP A 116 10.90 -1.38 -4.81
N SER A 117 11.13 -2.61 -5.26
CA SER A 117 10.13 -3.69 -5.25
C SER A 117 9.59 -4.05 -3.85
N ASN A 118 10.28 -3.64 -2.79
CA ASN A 118 9.86 -3.84 -1.40
C ASN A 118 9.27 -2.56 -0.77
N GLY A 119 9.15 -1.48 -1.54
CA GLY A 119 8.62 -0.20 -1.08
C GLY A 119 9.63 0.68 -0.31
N ARG A 120 10.94 0.38 -0.40
CA ARG A 120 12.00 1.22 0.19
C ARG A 120 12.28 2.40 -0.74
N PHE A 121 12.62 3.54 -0.16
CA PHE A 121 12.94 4.75 -0.92
C PHE A 121 14.34 4.65 -1.55
N VAL A 122 14.47 5.02 -2.82
CA VAL A 122 15.72 5.04 -3.59
C VAL A 122 16.05 6.49 -3.93
N PRO A 123 16.90 7.17 -3.12
CA PRO A 123 17.20 8.60 -3.31
C PRO A 123 17.74 8.92 -4.69
N GLU A 124 18.58 8.04 -5.26
CA GLU A 124 19.21 8.24 -6.56
C GLU A 124 18.17 8.35 -7.67
N LYS A 125 17.10 7.53 -7.61
CA LYS A 125 16.01 7.56 -8.58
C LYS A 125 15.14 8.80 -8.43
N PHE A 126 14.98 9.31 -7.21
CA PHE A 126 14.29 10.56 -6.97
C PHE A 126 15.06 11.75 -7.58
N GLU A 127 16.36 11.83 -7.33
CA GLU A 127 17.22 12.89 -7.88
C GLU A 127 17.33 12.83 -9.41
N GLU A 128 17.33 11.61 -9.99
CA GLU A 128 17.31 11.42 -11.44
C GLU A 128 16.08 12.06 -12.12
N ILE A 129 14.92 12.13 -11.46
CA ILE A 129 13.72 12.77 -12.01
C ILE A 129 14.03 14.23 -12.36
N PHE A 130 14.55 14.98 -11.40
CA PHE A 130 14.79 16.40 -11.58
C PHE A 130 15.94 16.65 -12.55
N LYS A 131 17.02 15.85 -12.46
CA LYS A 131 18.15 15.95 -13.39
C LYS A 131 17.77 15.71 -14.85
N LYS A 132 16.79 14.83 -15.12
CA LYS A 132 16.39 14.46 -16.48
C LYS A 132 15.28 15.33 -17.06
N TYR A 133 14.31 15.74 -16.24
CA TYR A 133 13.07 16.33 -16.74
C TYR A 133 12.81 17.76 -16.25
N ALA A 134 13.53 18.26 -15.24
CA ALA A 134 13.27 19.59 -14.68
C ALA A 134 14.03 20.69 -15.45
N HIS A 135 13.57 20.96 -16.67
CA HIS A 135 14.21 21.91 -17.59
C HIS A 135 13.99 23.37 -17.19
N THR A 136 12.85 23.67 -16.58
CA THR A 136 12.42 25.04 -16.25
C THR A 136 12.92 25.48 -14.88
N ARG A 137 12.87 24.60 -13.87
CA ARG A 137 13.37 24.84 -12.51
C ARG A 137 14.02 23.57 -11.97
N PRO A 138 15.17 23.64 -11.29
CA PRO A 138 15.92 22.45 -10.88
C PRO A 138 15.19 21.60 -9.82
N ASP A 139 14.20 22.14 -9.12
CA ASP A 139 13.52 21.53 -7.97
C ASP A 139 12.02 21.26 -8.22
N ALA A 140 11.54 21.41 -9.46
CA ALA A 140 10.13 21.22 -9.79
C ALA A 140 9.89 20.88 -11.26
N LEU A 141 8.84 20.10 -11.50
CA LEU A 141 8.34 19.82 -12.86
C LEU A 141 7.10 20.67 -13.15
N THR A 142 7.09 21.30 -14.33
CA THR A 142 5.87 21.78 -14.96
C THR A 142 5.00 20.61 -15.43
N GLY A 143 3.73 20.86 -15.74
CA GLY A 143 2.86 19.80 -16.27
C GLY A 143 3.37 19.17 -17.57
N LYS A 144 4.06 19.94 -18.42
CA LYS A 144 4.65 19.44 -19.67
C LYS A 144 5.84 18.52 -19.40
N GLU A 145 6.72 18.90 -18.48
CA GLU A 145 7.88 18.09 -18.07
C GLU A 145 7.45 16.81 -17.34
N LEU A 146 6.41 16.90 -16.51
CA LEU A 146 5.80 15.72 -15.89
C LEU A 146 5.22 14.78 -16.96
N GLN A 147 4.54 15.32 -17.96
CA GLN A 147 3.99 14.54 -19.07
C GLN A 147 5.11 13.88 -19.92
N GLU A 148 6.23 14.55 -20.11
CA GLU A 148 7.43 14.01 -20.76
C GLU A 148 8.01 12.83 -19.96
N MET A 149 8.16 12.99 -18.64
CA MET A 149 8.58 11.91 -17.74
C MET A 149 7.63 10.71 -17.82
N LEU A 150 6.32 10.95 -17.73
CA LEU A 150 5.31 9.90 -17.83
C LEU A 150 5.33 9.18 -19.18
N GLN A 151 5.72 9.85 -20.27
CA GLN A 151 5.87 9.21 -21.58
C GLN A 151 7.15 8.37 -21.66
N ALA A 152 8.26 8.89 -21.14
CA ALA A 152 9.56 8.23 -21.15
C ALA A 152 9.58 6.96 -20.28
N ASN A 153 8.85 6.96 -19.16
CA ASN A 153 8.79 5.82 -18.24
C ASN A 153 7.86 4.69 -18.71
N ARG A 154 7.08 4.87 -19.79
CA ARG A 154 6.15 3.84 -20.26
C ARG A 154 6.90 2.61 -20.75
N GLU A 155 6.68 1.48 -20.08
CA GLU A 155 7.20 0.21 -20.54
C GLU A 155 6.27 -0.42 -21.61
N PRO A 156 6.80 -0.85 -22.76
CA PRO A 156 6.02 -1.60 -23.72
C PRO A 156 5.40 -2.84 -23.09
N LYS A 157 4.08 -3.01 -23.22
CA LYS A 157 3.26 -4.12 -22.69
C LYS A 157 2.83 -4.00 -21.22
N ASP A 158 3.12 -2.90 -20.52
CA ASP A 158 2.55 -2.63 -19.19
C ASP A 158 1.15 -1.97 -19.26
N LEU A 159 0.18 -2.67 -19.87
CA LEU A 159 -1.19 -2.16 -20.05
C LEU A 159 -1.94 -1.93 -18.73
N LYS A 160 -1.45 -2.52 -17.62
CA LYS A 160 -2.02 -2.41 -16.26
C LYS A 160 -1.27 -1.42 -15.36
N GLY A 161 -0.23 -0.78 -15.90
CA GLY A 161 0.53 0.31 -15.27
C GLY A 161 0.34 1.64 -15.99
N TRP A 162 -0.72 1.73 -16.79
CA TRP A 162 -1.11 2.88 -17.59
C TRP A 162 -2.44 3.45 -17.09
#